data_AF-A0A804P8R1-F1
#
_entry.id   AF-A0A804P8R1-F1
#
_cell.length_a   1.000
_cell.length_b   1.000
_cell.length_c   1.000
_cell.angle_alpha   90.00
_cell.angle_beta   90.00
_cell.angle_gamma   90.00
#
_symmetry.space_group_name_H-M   'P 1'
#
loop_
_entity.id
_entity.type
_entity.pdbx_description
1 polymer ?
#
loop_
_entity_poly.entity_id
_entity_poly.type
_entity_poly.pdbx_seq_one_letter_code
_entity_poly.pdbx_strand_id
1 'polypeptide(L)'
;MRSLHKREFKDQHMEWINSVKPAVDARIVSDLSEDGDSDIDDCQDVRKEARSALSELLKDDGILVIPTALGCPPKLNAKQLSSEIYNSQTLRLLSLASMSGCCQVSIPLGTHDKCPISVSFIARHGGDRFLLDTQTMYTTIQEQGEILAKSSVSSKQAMNEEAAEAAKDKS
;
A
#
# COMPACT_ATOMS: atom_id res chain seq x y z
N MET A 1 4.16 -14.03 -1.15
CA MET A 1 3.35 -13.35 -2.18
C MET A 1 3.96 -13.50 -3.58
N ARG A 2 5.10 -12.86 -3.89
CA ARG A 2 5.65 -12.82 -5.26
C ARG A 2 5.85 -14.21 -5.87
N SER A 3 6.49 -15.14 -5.15
CA SER A 3 6.73 -16.50 -5.67
C SER A 3 5.43 -17.27 -5.98
N LEU A 4 4.41 -17.13 -5.11
CA LEU A 4 3.08 -17.70 -5.36
C LEU A 4 2.43 -17.10 -6.60
N HIS A 5 2.35 -15.76 -6.69
CA HIS A 5 1.72 -15.10 -7.83
C HIS A 5 2.45 -15.42 -9.14
N LYS A 6 3.78 -15.51 -9.12
CA LYS A 6 4.56 -15.92 -10.29
C LYS A 6 4.20 -17.34 -10.72
N ARG A 7 4.13 -18.30 -9.78
CA ARG A 7 3.77 -19.68 -10.11
C ARG A 7 2.33 -19.78 -10.63
N GLU A 8 1.37 -19.20 -9.91
CA GLU A 8 -0.03 -19.14 -10.33
C GLU A 8 -0.17 -18.50 -11.72
N PHE A 9 0.57 -17.42 -12.00
CA PHE A 9 0.60 -16.80 -13.32
C PHE A 9 1.17 -17.73 -14.39
N LYS A 10 2.29 -18.42 -14.10
CA LYS A 10 2.88 -19.37 -15.05
C LYS A 10 1.91 -20.48 -15.40
N ASP A 11 1.32 -21.10 -14.38
CA ASP A 11 0.42 -22.24 -14.53
C ASP A 11 -0.81 -21.84 -15.37
N GLN A 12 -1.31 -20.62 -15.20
CA GLN A 12 -2.50 -20.15 -15.90
C GLN A 12 -2.22 -19.58 -17.31
N HIS A 13 -1.03 -19.01 -17.56
CA HIS A 13 -0.80 -18.19 -18.75
C HIS A 13 0.32 -18.67 -19.67
N MET A 14 1.22 -19.56 -19.25
CA MET A 14 2.39 -19.91 -20.08
C MET A 14 2.02 -20.66 -21.37
N GLU A 15 1.01 -21.53 -21.33
CA GLU A 15 0.53 -22.22 -22.53
C GLU A 15 0.07 -21.22 -23.59
N TRP A 16 -0.75 -20.24 -23.17
CA TRP A 16 -1.24 -19.19 -24.04
C TRP A 16 -0.13 -18.28 -24.56
N ILE A 17 0.82 -17.87 -23.70
CA ILE A 17 1.97 -17.05 -24.11
C ILE A 17 2.80 -17.76 -25.18
N ASN A 18 3.09 -19.06 -24.97
CA ASN A 18 3.87 -19.86 -25.91
C ASN A 18 3.15 -20.07 -27.25
N SER A 19 1.82 -20.21 -27.21
CA SER A 19 0.98 -20.42 -28.39
C SER A 19 0.77 -19.14 -29.21
N VAL A 20 0.36 -18.06 -28.55
CA VAL A 20 -0.08 -16.81 -29.21
C VAL A 20 1.09 -15.85 -29.45
N LYS A 21 2.20 -15.98 -28.71
CA LYS A 21 3.35 -15.06 -28.75
C LYS A 21 2.94 -13.58 -28.67
N PRO A 22 2.16 -13.20 -27.65
CA PRO A 22 1.73 -11.82 -27.45
C PRO A 22 2.92 -10.88 -27.26
N ALA A 23 2.72 -9.59 -27.53
CA ALA A 23 3.68 -8.54 -27.20
C ALA A 23 3.72 -8.28 -25.69
N VAL A 24 4.33 -9.21 -24.94
CA VAL A 24 4.57 -9.09 -23.49
C VAL A 24 5.93 -8.43 -23.27
N ASP A 25 5.99 -7.48 -22.33
CA ASP A 25 7.23 -6.81 -21.97
C ASP A 25 8.29 -7.84 -21.52
N ALA A 26 9.51 -7.71 -22.05
CA ALA A 26 10.60 -8.64 -21.78
C ALA A 26 10.90 -8.78 -20.28
N ARG A 27 10.66 -7.74 -19.47
CA ARG A 27 10.86 -7.78 -18.02
C ARG A 27 9.93 -8.79 -17.35
N ILE A 28 8.70 -8.90 -17.81
CA ILE A 28 7.72 -9.86 -17.27
C ILE A 28 8.21 -11.28 -17.58
N VAL A 29 8.59 -11.53 -18.83
CA VAL A 29 9.09 -12.86 -19.25
C VAL A 29 10.36 -13.24 -18.49
N SER A 30 11.31 -12.31 -18.36
CA SER A 30 12.55 -12.52 -17.59
C SER A 30 12.27 -12.79 -16.11
N ASP A 31 11.37 -12.03 -15.47
CA ASP A 31 11.03 -12.23 -14.05
C ASP A 31 10.38 -13.60 -13.78
N LEU A 32 9.72 -14.18 -14.77
CA LEU A 32 9.20 -15.54 -14.68
C LEU A 32 10.33 -16.59 -14.77
N SER A 33 11.41 -16.35 -15.50
CA SER A 33 12.47 -17.35 -15.71
C SER A 33 13.46 -17.56 -14.55
N GLU A 34 13.49 -16.66 -13.56
CA GLU A 34 14.58 -16.59 -12.56
C GLU A 34 14.43 -17.50 -11.33
N ASP A 35 13.26 -18.11 -11.09
CA ASP A 35 13.05 -18.89 -9.87
C ASP A 35 13.31 -20.39 -10.11
N GLY A 36 14.46 -20.88 -9.65
CA GLY A 36 14.64 -22.29 -9.28
C GLY A 36 13.67 -22.64 -8.16
N ASP A 37 13.14 -23.86 -8.13
CA ASP A 37 12.06 -24.34 -7.25
C ASP A 37 12.10 -23.72 -5.84
N SER A 38 11.49 -22.54 -5.70
CA SER A 38 11.17 -21.98 -4.40
C SER A 38 10.14 -22.92 -3.81
N ASP A 39 10.33 -23.36 -2.57
CA ASP A 39 9.38 -24.25 -1.91
C ASP A 39 8.01 -23.56 -1.84
N ILE A 40 7.12 -23.99 -2.73
CA ILE A 40 5.78 -23.43 -2.85
C ILE A 40 4.96 -23.81 -1.63
N ASP A 41 5.27 -24.95 -1.03
CA ASP A 41 4.57 -25.44 0.15
C ASP A 41 4.85 -24.48 1.32
N ASP A 42 6.11 -24.07 1.52
CA ASP A 42 6.47 -23.01 2.47
C ASP A 42 5.69 -21.71 2.20
N CYS A 43 5.58 -21.31 0.94
CA CYS A 43 4.85 -20.09 0.59
C CYS A 43 3.34 -20.22 0.88
N GLN A 44 2.76 -21.40 0.65
CA GLN A 44 1.36 -21.69 0.98
C GLN A 44 1.14 -21.68 2.49
N ASP A 45 2.09 -22.19 3.27
CA ASP A 45 2.00 -22.19 4.73
C ASP A 45 2.07 -20.77 5.28
N VAL A 46 2.97 -19.92 4.75
CA VAL A 46 2.97 -18.48 5.05
C VAL A 46 1.64 -17.82 4.70
N ARG A 47 0.98 -18.22 3.60
CA ARG A 47 -0.36 -17.70 3.22
C ARG A 47 -1.43 -18.11 4.25
N LYS A 48 -1.40 -19.36 4.71
CA LYS A 48 -2.33 -19.86 5.74
C LYS A 48 -2.10 -19.14 7.08
N GLU A 49 -0.85 -18.96 7.48
CA GLU A 49 -0.49 -18.24 8.71
C GLU A 49 -0.96 -16.79 8.65
N ALA A 50 -0.67 -16.06 7.56
CA ALA A 50 -1.10 -14.68 7.38
C ALA A 50 -2.63 -14.54 7.44
N ARG A 51 -3.38 -15.49 6.87
CA ARG A 51 -4.83 -15.54 6.97
C ARG A 51 -5.30 -15.74 8.41
N SER A 52 -4.70 -16.68 9.14
CA SER A 52 -5.05 -16.96 10.54
C SER A 52 -4.78 -15.74 11.42
N ALA A 53 -3.57 -15.17 11.32
CA ALA A 53 -3.14 -14.03 12.13
C ALA A 53 -4.00 -12.79 11.89
N LEU A 54 -4.32 -12.46 10.63
CA LEU A 54 -5.17 -11.32 10.32
C LEU A 54 -6.63 -11.56 10.73
N SER A 55 -7.14 -12.78 10.60
CA SER A 55 -8.48 -13.13 11.09
C SER A 55 -8.58 -12.97 12.61
N GLU A 56 -7.56 -13.39 13.35
CA GLU A 56 -7.53 -13.25 14.81
C GLU A 56 -7.36 -11.80 15.27
N LEU A 57 -6.53 -11.02 14.56
CA LEU A 57 -6.30 -9.62 14.83
C LEU A 57 -7.55 -8.77 14.62
N LEU A 58 -8.22 -8.96 13.47
CA LEU A 58 -9.36 -8.13 13.06
C LEU A 58 -10.67 -8.58 13.71
N LYS A 59 -10.84 -9.88 14.00
CA LYS A 59 -12.12 -10.45 14.50
C LYS A 59 -13.28 -9.98 13.61
N ASP A 60 -14.47 -9.78 14.18
CA ASP A 60 -15.67 -9.42 13.41
C ASP A 60 -15.76 -7.94 13.02
N ASP A 61 -15.32 -7.05 13.92
CA ASP A 61 -15.55 -5.60 13.82
C ASP A 61 -14.24 -4.77 13.77
N GLY A 62 -13.09 -5.42 13.67
CA GLY A 62 -11.80 -4.73 13.64
C GLY A 62 -11.47 -4.17 12.26
N ILE A 63 -10.87 -2.98 12.26
CA ILE A 63 -10.34 -2.33 11.08
C ILE A 63 -8.86 -2.00 11.33
N LEU A 64 -8.00 -2.52 10.48
CA LEU A 64 -6.60 -2.14 10.43
C LEU A 64 -6.44 -0.96 9.47
N VAL A 65 -5.83 0.12 9.95
CA VAL A 65 -5.55 1.32 9.17
C VAL A 65 -4.04 1.42 8.93
N ILE A 66 -3.63 1.46 7.67
CA ILE A 66 -2.23 1.57 7.24
C ILE A 66 -2.05 2.66 6.18
N PRO A 67 -0.83 3.19 5.96
CA PRO A 67 -0.55 3.97 4.77
C PRO A 67 -0.86 3.16 3.49
N THR A 68 -1.46 3.79 2.48
CA THR A 68 -1.70 3.12 1.19
C THR A 68 -0.43 3.00 0.35
N ALA A 69 0.43 4.02 0.44
CA ALA A 69 1.66 4.12 -0.32
C ALA A 69 2.82 4.53 0.59
N LEU A 70 4.04 4.20 0.18
CA LEU A 70 5.26 4.46 0.95
C LEU A 70 5.72 5.93 0.91
N GLY A 71 5.13 6.73 0.01
CA GLY A 71 5.51 8.12 -0.19
C GLY A 71 5.02 8.65 -1.53
N CYS A 72 5.55 9.80 -1.91
CA CYS A 72 5.22 10.45 -3.17
C CYS A 72 5.53 9.52 -4.37
N PRO A 73 4.66 9.50 -5.39
CA PRO A 73 4.89 8.69 -6.57
C PRO A 73 6.21 9.12 -7.24
N PRO A 74 7.05 8.16 -7.66
CA PRO A 74 8.26 8.48 -8.40
C PRO A 74 7.92 9.12 -9.74
N LYS A 75 8.82 9.99 -10.23
CA LYS A 75 8.66 10.63 -11.54
C LYS A 75 8.60 9.59 -12.66
N LEU A 76 7.91 9.93 -13.74
CA LEU A 76 7.91 9.12 -14.96
C LEU A 76 9.35 8.84 -15.39
N ASN A 77 9.63 7.59 -15.78
CA ASN A 77 10.95 7.10 -16.20
C ASN A 77 12.06 7.17 -15.13
N ALA A 78 11.73 7.40 -13.85
CA ALA A 78 12.71 7.33 -12.78
C ALA A 78 13.30 5.91 -12.68
N LYS A 79 14.63 5.80 -12.55
CA LYS A 79 15.32 4.51 -12.33
C LYS A 79 14.81 3.74 -11.11
N GLN A 80 14.23 4.45 -10.14
CA GLN A 80 13.60 3.85 -8.96
C GLN A 80 12.39 2.97 -9.30
N LEU A 81 11.65 3.25 -10.39
CA LEU A 81 10.53 2.40 -10.83
C LEU A 81 10.99 1.00 -11.29
N SER A 82 12.23 0.89 -11.76
CA SER A 82 12.88 -0.39 -12.07
C SER A 82 13.60 -1.03 -10.87
N SER A 83 13.53 -0.42 -9.69
CA SER A 83 14.21 -0.94 -8.51
C SER A 83 13.40 -2.05 -7.85
N GLU A 84 14.03 -3.22 -7.73
CA GLU A 84 13.53 -4.36 -6.96
C GLU A 84 13.19 -3.98 -5.50
N ILE A 85 13.98 -3.08 -4.90
CA ILE A 85 13.73 -2.56 -3.56
C ILE A 85 12.43 -1.75 -3.51
N TYR A 86 12.20 -0.89 -4.50
CA TYR A 86 10.98 -0.10 -4.56
C TYR A 86 9.75 -1.00 -4.74
N ASN A 87 9.81 -1.94 -5.69
CA ASN A 87 8.71 -2.86 -5.97
C ASN A 87 8.40 -3.75 -4.76
N SER A 88 9.42 -4.34 -4.12
CA SER A 88 9.24 -5.17 -2.93
C SER A 88 8.61 -4.39 -1.77
N GLN A 89 9.04 -3.15 -1.54
CA GLN A 89 8.46 -2.30 -0.50
C GLN A 89 7.00 -1.96 -0.82
N THR A 90 6.68 -1.56 -2.06
CA THR A 90 5.30 -1.21 -2.46
C THR A 90 4.37 -2.42 -2.33
N LEU A 91 4.86 -3.62 -2.66
CA LEU A 91 4.09 -4.85 -2.52
C LEU A 91 3.80 -5.23 -1.06
N ARG A 92 4.63 -4.82 -0.08
CA ARG A 92 4.40 -5.18 1.34
C ARG A 92 3.04 -4.70 1.84
N LEU A 93 2.66 -3.46 1.54
CA LEU A 93 1.38 -2.89 1.98
C LEU A 93 0.19 -3.62 1.36
N LEU A 94 0.28 -3.98 0.09
CA LEU A 94 -0.76 -4.71 -0.64
C LEU A 94 -0.82 -6.20 -0.27
N SER A 95 0.31 -6.77 0.15
CA SER A 95 0.41 -8.20 0.43
C SER A 95 -0.47 -8.66 1.59
N LEU A 96 -0.81 -7.78 2.53
CA LEU A 96 -1.64 -8.11 3.69
C LEU A 96 -3.03 -8.59 3.25
N ALA A 97 -3.73 -7.80 2.44
CA ALA A 97 -5.05 -8.16 1.95
C ALA A 97 -4.99 -9.34 0.97
N SER A 98 -4.04 -9.33 0.03
CA SER A 98 -3.97 -10.38 -1.01
C SER A 98 -3.63 -11.76 -0.44
N MET A 99 -2.74 -11.84 0.55
CA MET A 99 -2.30 -13.11 1.14
C MET A 99 -3.34 -13.66 2.13
N SER A 100 -3.97 -12.80 2.93
CA SER A 100 -4.98 -13.23 3.90
C SER A 100 -6.36 -13.48 3.28
N GLY A 101 -6.69 -12.79 2.19
CA GLY A 101 -8.04 -12.69 1.66
C GLY A 101 -8.92 -11.66 2.37
N CYS A 102 -8.34 -10.81 3.21
CA CYS A 102 -9.05 -9.66 3.79
C CYS A 102 -9.49 -8.68 2.70
N CYS A 103 -10.54 -7.91 3.00
CA CYS A 103 -10.99 -6.83 2.12
C CYS A 103 -10.22 -5.55 2.46
N GLN A 104 -9.89 -4.75 1.44
CA GLN A 104 -9.14 -3.50 1.60
C GLN A 104 -9.74 -2.39 0.73
N VAL A 105 -9.93 -1.21 1.32
CA VAL A 105 -10.36 0.01 0.61
C VAL A 105 -9.36 1.13 0.84
N SER A 106 -9.05 1.91 -0.20
CA SER A 106 -8.19 3.10 -0.08
C SER A 106 -9.04 4.35 0.09
N ILE A 107 -8.79 5.07 1.18
CA ILE A 107 -9.52 6.27 1.59
C ILE A 107 -8.65 7.51 1.28
N PRO A 108 -9.03 8.35 0.30
CA PRO A 108 -8.22 9.50 -0.11
C PRO A 108 -8.34 10.66 0.87
N LEU A 109 -7.26 11.09 1.50
CA LEU A 109 -7.24 12.15 2.52
C LEU A 109 -6.93 13.55 1.97
N GLY A 110 -6.73 13.68 0.66
CA GLY A 110 -6.41 14.95 0.00
C GLY A 110 -5.05 14.92 -0.68
N THR A 111 -4.35 16.05 -0.69
CA THR A 111 -3.06 16.21 -1.38
C THR A 111 -2.04 16.97 -0.53
N HIS A 112 -0.77 16.57 -0.60
CA HIS A 112 0.38 17.29 -0.07
C HIS A 112 1.43 17.43 -1.17
N ASP A 113 1.98 18.63 -1.37
CA ASP A 113 2.91 18.92 -2.48
C ASP A 113 2.42 18.44 -3.85
N LYS A 114 1.11 18.62 -4.14
CA LYS A 114 0.42 18.16 -5.35
C LYS A 114 0.40 16.62 -5.53
N CYS A 115 0.79 15.86 -4.52
CA CYS A 115 0.74 14.40 -4.50
C CYS A 115 -0.45 13.93 -3.65
N PRO A 116 -1.24 12.93 -4.10
CA PRO A 116 -2.37 12.41 -3.33
C PRO A 116 -1.89 11.67 -2.08
N ILE A 117 -2.60 11.85 -0.97
CA ILE A 117 -2.42 11.10 0.27
C ILE A 117 -3.64 10.21 0.47
N SER A 118 -3.42 8.96 0.90
CA SER A 118 -4.49 8.06 1.28
C SER A 118 -4.05 7.10 2.38
N VAL A 119 -5.04 6.58 3.10
CA VAL A 119 -4.88 5.46 4.04
C VAL A 119 -5.70 4.29 3.56
N SER A 120 -5.21 3.08 3.78
CA SER A 120 -5.93 1.85 3.48
C SER A 120 -6.60 1.33 4.73
N PHE A 121 -7.89 1.03 4.63
CA PHE A 121 -8.63 0.33 5.67
C PHE A 121 -8.73 -1.14 5.27
N ILE A 122 -8.42 -2.04 6.19
CA ILE A 122 -8.44 -3.48 5.98
C ILE A 122 -9.36 -4.10 7.03
N ALA A 123 -10.34 -4.88 6.59
CA ALA A 123 -11.23 -5.67 7.46
C ALA A 123 -11.17 -7.15 7.08
N ARG A 124 -11.74 -7.99 7.94
CA ARG A 124 -11.72 -9.44 7.79
C ARG A 124 -12.21 -9.92 6.40
N HIS A 125 -11.84 -11.14 6.05
CA HIS A 125 -12.36 -11.78 4.83
C HIS A 125 -13.90 -11.81 4.82
N GLY A 126 -14.49 -11.36 3.70
CA GLY A 126 -15.94 -11.23 3.52
C GLY A 126 -16.59 -10.08 4.29
N GLY A 127 -15.79 -9.20 4.91
CA GLY A 127 -16.23 -8.00 5.64
C GLY A 127 -16.47 -6.78 4.73
N ASP A 128 -16.57 -6.95 3.42
CA ASP A 128 -16.61 -5.86 2.44
C ASP A 128 -17.74 -4.87 2.73
N ARG A 129 -18.92 -5.38 3.09
CA ARG A 129 -20.07 -4.52 3.44
C ARG A 129 -19.80 -3.70 4.70
N PHE A 130 -19.24 -4.33 5.74
CA PHE A 130 -18.85 -3.64 6.98
C PHE A 130 -17.82 -2.55 6.69
N LEU A 131 -16.80 -2.86 5.88
CA LEU A 131 -15.76 -1.92 5.48
C LEU A 131 -16.33 -0.72 4.71
N LEU A 132 -17.21 -0.96 3.74
CA LEU A 132 -17.86 0.10 2.97
C LEU A 132 -18.83 0.94 3.81
N ASP A 133 -19.54 0.34 4.76
CA ASP A 133 -20.39 1.08 5.68
C ASP A 133 -19.54 2.02 6.57
N THR A 134 -18.30 1.66 6.91
CA THR A 134 -17.38 2.58 7.60
C THR A 134 -16.89 3.74 6.74
N GLN A 135 -17.01 3.64 5.41
CA GLN A 135 -16.65 4.73 4.50
C GLN A 135 -17.54 5.97 4.71
N THR A 136 -18.71 5.86 5.32
CA THR A 136 -19.50 7.04 5.70
C THR A 136 -18.79 7.90 6.75
N MET A 137 -17.81 7.35 7.49
CA MET A 137 -16.95 8.11 8.41
C MET A 137 -15.91 8.97 7.68
N TYR A 138 -15.81 8.84 6.35
CA TYR A 138 -14.87 9.57 5.52
C TYR A 138 -14.91 11.08 5.72
N THR A 139 -16.11 11.67 5.77
CA THR A 139 -16.26 13.12 5.96
C THR A 139 -15.65 13.55 7.29
N THR A 140 -15.90 12.79 8.36
CA THR A 140 -15.33 13.03 9.68
C THR A 140 -13.80 12.91 9.66
N ILE A 141 -13.26 11.92 8.95
CA ILE A 141 -11.80 11.72 8.83
C ILE A 141 -11.17 12.87 8.04
N GLN A 142 -11.80 13.35 6.98
CA GLN A 142 -11.33 14.51 6.22
C GLN A 142 -11.30 15.77 7.09
N GLU A 143 -12.38 16.04 7.83
CA GLU A 143 -12.46 17.19 8.74
C GLU A 143 -11.33 17.15 9.78
N GLN A 144 -11.08 15.99 10.39
CA GLN A 144 -9.98 15.82 11.34
C GLN A 144 -8.60 15.99 10.68
N GLY A 145 -8.45 15.48 9.45
CA GLY A 145 -7.23 15.67 8.65
C GLY A 145 -6.95 17.15 8.38
N GLU A 146 -7.98 17.94 8.03
CA GLU A 146 -7.85 19.38 7.85
C GLU A 146 -7.53 20.12 9.15
N ILE A 147 -8.15 19.73 10.27
CA ILE A 147 -7.88 20.33 11.58
C ILE A 147 -6.42 20.11 11.98
N LEU A 148 -5.92 18.89 11.85
CA LEU A 148 -4.52 18.54 12.13
C LEU A 148 -3.56 19.28 11.19
N ALA A 149 -3.88 19.39 9.91
CA ALA A 149 -3.09 20.15 8.95
C ALA A 149 -3.01 21.63 9.33
N LYS A 150 -4.16 22.28 9.63
CA LYS A 150 -4.24 23.69 10.04
C LYS A 150 -3.50 23.95 11.36
N SER A 151 -3.64 23.04 12.33
CA SER A 151 -2.90 23.08 13.60
C SER A 151 -1.38 23.06 13.37
N SER A 152 -0.88 22.13 12.54
CA SER A 152 0.55 22.00 12.26
C SER A 152 1.16 23.22 11.54
N VAL A 153 0.38 23.89 10.68
CA VAL A 153 0.78 25.13 10.01
C VAL A 153 0.84 26.29 11.00
N SER A 154 -0.17 26.41 11.87
CA SER A 154 -0.21 27.40 12.94
C SER A 154 0.97 27.27 13.90
N SER A 155 1.35 26.03 14.27
CA SER A 155 2.52 25.79 15.13
C SER A 155 3.83 26.19 14.44
N LYS A 156 3.99 25.87 13.15
CA LYS A 156 5.19 26.24 12.37
C LYS A 156 5.32 27.75 12.16
N GLN A 157 4.21 28.48 11.99
CA GLN A 157 4.22 29.94 11.89
C GLN A 157 4.60 30.61 13.21
N ALA A 158 4.02 30.17 14.32
CA ALA A 158 4.34 30.71 15.64
C ALA A 158 5.84 30.56 15.99
N MET A 159 6.43 29.39 15.71
CA MET A 159 7.86 29.15 15.94
C MET A 159 8.77 30.05 15.06
N ASN A 160 8.36 30.37 13.84
CA ASN A 160 9.13 31.23 12.94
C ASN A 160 9.04 32.72 13.33
N GLU A 161 7.87 33.17 13.82
CA GLU A 161 7.70 34.55 14.31
C GLU A 161 8.51 34.80 15.58
N GLU A 162 8.49 33.87 16.52
CA GLU A 162 9.26 33.95 17.77
C GLU A 162 10.79 33.94 17.51
N ALA A 163 11.24 33.15 16.53
CA ALA A 163 12.64 33.17 16.08
C ALA A 163 13.04 34.48 15.38
N ALA A 164 12.13 35.11 14.63
CA ALA A 164 12.37 36.38 13.96
C ALA A 164 12.35 37.58 14.93
N GLU A 165 11.56 37.52 15.99
CA GLU A 165 11.50 38.52 17.05
C GLU A 165 12.75 38.48 17.94
N ALA A 166 13.19 37.27 18.33
CA ALA A 166 14.44 37.07 19.08
C ALA A 166 15.71 37.50 18.31
N ALA A 167 15.64 37.56 16.98
CA ALA A 167 16.73 38.05 16.13
C ALA A 167 16.78 39.59 16.05
N LYS A 168 15.69 40.30 16.32
CA LYS A 168 15.64 41.77 16.34
C LYS A 168 16.20 42.37 17.64
N ASP A 169 16.06 41.66 18.77
CA ASP A 169 16.59 42.09 20.07
C ASP A 169 18.13 41.93 20.23
N LYS A 170 18.80 41.36 19.23
CA LYS A 170 20.27 41.16 19.21
C LYS A 170 21.01 42.07 18.23
N SER A 171 20.34 43.08 17.65
CA SER A 171 20.94 44.06 16.73
C SER A 171 20.97 45.48 17.29
#